data_AF-A0A845A8B4-F1
#
_entry.id   AF-A0A845A8B4-F1
#
_cell.length_a   1.000
_cell.length_b   1.000
_cell.length_c   1.000
_cell.angle_alpha   90.00
_cell.angle_beta   90.00
_cell.angle_gamma   90.00
#
_symmetry.space_group_name_H-M   'P 1'
#
loop_
_entity.id
_entity.type
_entity.pdbx_description
1 polymer ?
#
loop_
_entity_poly.entity_id
_entity_poly.type
_entity_poly.pdbx_seq_one_letter_code
_entity_poly.pdbx_strand_id
1 'polypeptide(L)'
;MAIVRNFTLGRYVPWGGDMSQASFVFIGYNWADAAIKMQLKTDLSSSAVATLTEADWGDEGIYRMYYPEIIHPQSREQVGGTILAPFMTEATIEGLSYSGTTDLVLYYDMHVTPVSEVKRTVAEGTLTIKTGVTQ
;
A
#
# COMPACT_ATOMS: atom_id res chain seq x y z
N MET A 1 -13.54 16.62 31.33
CA MET A 1 -12.79 17.30 30.25
C MET A 1 -12.82 16.37 29.04
N ALA A 2 -13.63 16.68 28.03
CA ALA A 2 -13.74 15.85 26.84
C ALA A 2 -12.52 16.10 25.95
N ILE A 3 -11.71 15.07 25.74
CA ILE A 3 -10.64 15.10 24.73
C ILE A 3 -11.35 14.94 23.38
N VAL A 4 -11.51 16.04 22.66
CA VAL A 4 -11.93 15.99 21.25
C VAL A 4 -10.74 15.44 20.47
N ARG A 5 -10.77 14.16 20.14
CA ARG A 5 -9.82 13.57 19.19
C ARG A 5 -10.37 13.79 17.80
N ASN A 6 -9.59 14.46 16.95
CA ASN A 6 -9.92 14.63 15.55
C ASN A 6 -9.61 13.28 14.84
N PHE A 7 -10.61 12.42 14.71
CA PHE A 7 -10.45 11.04 14.20
C PHE A 7 -10.03 10.97 12.72
N THR A 8 -10.15 12.09 11.99
CA THR A 8 -9.52 12.30 10.69
C THR A 8 -8.01 12.06 10.69
N LEU A 9 -7.33 12.20 11.84
CA LEU A 9 -5.90 11.92 12.03
C LEU A 9 -5.61 10.49 12.50
N GLY A 10 -6.64 9.69 12.82
CA GLY A 10 -6.53 8.24 12.99
C GLY A 10 -6.58 7.48 11.67
N ARG A 11 -6.84 8.18 10.56
CA ARG A 11 -6.93 7.67 9.17
C ARG A 11 -5.63 7.07 8.62
N TYR A 12 -4.56 7.06 9.42
CA TYR A 12 -3.38 6.29 9.10
C TYR A 12 -3.65 4.80 9.32
N VAL A 13 -4.28 4.18 8.32
CA VAL A 13 -3.73 2.94 7.78
C VAL A 13 -2.22 3.20 7.68
N PRO A 14 -1.31 2.29 8.08
CA PRO A 14 0.13 2.47 7.91
C PRO A 14 0.56 2.61 6.44
N TRP A 15 -0.33 3.01 5.53
CA TRP A 15 -0.30 3.14 4.08
C TRP A 15 -1.32 4.20 3.70
N GLY A 16 -0.95 5.21 2.91
CA GLY A 16 -1.90 6.21 2.44
C GLY A 16 -2.16 7.35 3.43
N GLY A 17 -1.25 8.31 3.43
CA GLY A 17 -1.54 9.69 3.75
C GLY A 17 -0.95 10.57 2.64
N ASP A 18 -1.36 11.84 2.55
CA ASP A 18 -0.94 12.81 1.52
C ASP A 18 0.59 12.99 1.37
N MET A 19 1.38 12.43 2.30
CA MET A 19 2.83 12.59 2.38
C MET A 19 3.63 11.28 2.48
N SER A 20 3.24 10.22 1.78
CA SER A 20 4.17 9.08 1.52
C SER A 20 4.74 8.39 2.77
N GLN A 21 4.05 8.43 3.92
CA GLN A 21 4.57 7.88 5.19
C GLN A 21 4.74 6.34 5.19
N ALA A 22 4.38 5.67 4.09
CA ALA A 22 4.62 4.25 3.88
C ALA A 22 4.61 3.86 2.40
N SER A 23 5.36 4.60 1.60
CA SER A 23 5.68 4.16 0.24
C SER A 23 6.79 3.11 0.27
N PHE A 24 6.71 2.14 -0.62
CA PHE A 24 7.81 1.23 -0.88
C PHE A 24 8.77 1.79 -1.89
N VAL A 25 10.06 1.78 -1.57
CA VAL A 25 11.12 2.27 -2.45
C VAL A 25 11.94 1.10 -2.94
N PHE A 26 11.91 0.86 -4.25
CA PHE A 26 12.65 -0.19 -4.94
C PHE A 26 13.79 0.43 -5.75
N ILE A 27 14.97 0.49 -5.11
CA ILE A 27 16.19 1.07 -5.70
C ILE A 27 16.73 0.13 -6.79
N GLY A 28 17.12 0.70 -7.93
CA GLY A 28 17.68 -0.03 -9.08
C GLY A 28 16.63 -0.71 -9.96
N TYR A 29 15.34 -0.54 -9.67
CA TYR A 29 14.26 -1.11 -10.45
C TYR A 29 13.49 -0.02 -11.21
N ASN A 30 13.38 -0.19 -12.53
CA ASN A 30 12.49 0.59 -13.37
C ASN A 30 11.25 -0.24 -13.70
N TRP A 31 10.10 0.14 -13.13
CA TRP A 31 8.82 -0.52 -13.37
C TRP A 31 7.81 0.39 -14.05
N ALA A 32 8.27 1.42 -14.79
CA ALA A 32 7.42 2.42 -15.44
C ALA A 32 6.30 1.82 -16.30
N ASP A 33 6.48 0.62 -16.85
CA ASP A 33 5.50 -0.10 -17.67
C ASP A 33 5.02 -1.43 -17.05
N ALA A 34 5.35 -1.69 -15.79
CA ALA A 34 5.00 -2.96 -15.14
C ALA A 34 3.55 -2.95 -14.63
N ALA A 35 2.85 -4.07 -14.77
CA ALA A 35 1.56 -4.25 -14.11
C ALA A 35 1.76 -4.48 -12.61
N ILE A 36 1.09 -3.69 -11.78
CA ILE A 36 1.22 -3.75 -10.31
C ILE A 36 -0.13 -4.07 -9.69
N LYS A 37 -0.13 -4.98 -8.73
CA LYS A 37 -1.32 -5.39 -8.00
C LYS A 37 -0.98 -5.71 -6.55
N MET A 38 -1.75 -5.17 -5.63
CA MET A 38 -1.71 -5.52 -4.22
C MET A 38 -3.03 -6.18 -3.83
N GLN A 39 -2.95 -7.31 -3.15
CA GLN A 39 -4.11 -8.03 -2.65
C GLN A 39 -4.12 -8.00 -1.14
N LEU A 40 -5.28 -7.74 -0.55
CA LEU A 40 -5.50 -7.81 0.88
C LEU A 40 -6.38 -9.00 1.19
N LYS A 41 -6.03 -9.76 2.22
CA LYS A 41 -6.66 -11.02 2.58
C LYS A 41 -6.88 -11.07 4.10
N THR A 42 -7.89 -11.80 4.55
CA THR A 42 -8.10 -12.05 5.98
C THR A 42 -7.25 -13.21 6.50
N ASP A 43 -6.77 -14.06 5.60
CA ASP A 43 -5.80 -15.13 5.87
C ASP A 43 -4.94 -15.37 4.61
N LEU A 44 -3.74 -15.91 4.76
CA LEU A 44 -2.81 -16.16 3.63
C LEU A 44 -3.42 -17.09 2.57
N SER A 45 -4.30 -18.00 2.98
CA SER A 45 -4.98 -18.95 2.09
C SER A 45 -6.31 -18.44 1.50
N SER A 46 -6.81 -17.29 1.96
CA SER A 46 -8.13 -16.80 1.57
C SER A 46 -8.12 -16.08 0.22
N SER A 47 -9.30 -15.90 -0.36
CA SER A 47 -9.50 -14.94 -1.44
C SER A 47 -9.20 -13.52 -0.96
N ALA A 48 -8.82 -12.65 -1.89
CA ALA A 48 -8.60 -11.25 -1.60
C ALA A 48 -9.94 -10.57 -1.24
N VAL A 49 -9.98 -9.89 -0.10
CA VAL A 49 -11.11 -9.05 0.32
C VAL A 49 -11.05 -7.67 -0.33
N ALA A 50 -9.87 -7.20 -0.68
CA ALA A 50 -9.66 -6.01 -1.50
C ALA A 50 -8.48 -6.23 -2.45
N THR A 51 -8.52 -5.56 -3.60
CA THR A 51 -7.44 -5.56 -4.58
C THR A 51 -7.18 -4.13 -5.03
N LEU A 52 -5.96 -3.67 -4.84
CA LEU A 52 -5.48 -2.39 -5.35
C LEU A 52 -4.70 -2.66 -6.64
N THR A 53 -5.02 -1.91 -7.68
CA THR A 53 -4.27 -1.88 -8.94
C THR A 53 -3.67 -0.49 -9.14
N GLU A 54 -2.90 -0.32 -10.20
CA GLU A 54 -2.42 1.00 -10.61
C GLU A 54 -3.59 2.00 -10.75
N ALA A 55 -3.38 3.20 -10.24
CA ALA A 55 -4.35 4.30 -10.26
C ALA A 55 -3.64 5.65 -10.39
N ASP A 56 -4.38 6.67 -10.82
CA ASP A 56 -3.91 8.06 -10.89
C ASP A 56 -3.95 8.72 -9.52
N TRP A 57 -3.03 9.66 -9.27
CA TRP A 57 -2.90 10.32 -7.97
C TRP A 57 -4.23 10.93 -7.48
N GLY A 58 -4.70 10.47 -6.32
CA GLY A 58 -5.97 10.86 -5.72
C GLY A 58 -7.04 9.75 -5.75
N ASP A 59 -6.89 8.75 -6.61
CA ASP A 59 -7.79 7.61 -6.73
C ASP A 59 -7.32 6.39 -5.92
N GLU A 60 -8.27 5.57 -5.47
CA GLU A 60 -7.95 4.31 -4.80
C GLU A 60 -7.09 3.40 -5.68
N GLY A 61 -5.95 2.95 -5.16
CA GLY A 61 -5.06 2.06 -5.91
C GLY A 61 -3.61 2.14 -5.46
N ILE A 62 -2.70 2.00 -6.42
CA ILE A 62 -1.25 2.04 -6.21
C ILE A 62 -0.67 3.09 -7.14
N TYR A 63 -0.11 4.15 -6.55
CA TYR A 63 0.61 5.15 -7.31
C TYR A 63 2.03 4.67 -7.57
N ARG A 64 2.43 4.66 -8.85
CA ARG A 64 3.78 4.34 -9.28
C ARG A 64 4.51 5.60 -9.70
N MET A 65 5.71 5.80 -9.18
CA MET A 65 6.60 6.87 -9.59
C MET A 65 7.99 6.30 -9.85
N TYR A 66 8.58 6.59 -11.00
CA TYR A 66 9.97 6.25 -11.30
C TYR A 66 10.84 7.51 -11.21
N TYR A 67 11.92 7.42 -10.46
CA TYR A 67 12.89 8.49 -10.26
C TYR A 67 14.26 8.03 -10.79
N PRO A 68 14.68 8.44 -12.00
CA PRO A 68 15.97 8.05 -12.58
C PRO A 68 17.19 8.56 -11.80
N GLU A 69 17.01 9.55 -10.93
CA GLU A 69 18.06 10.23 -10.15
C GLU A 69 18.36 9.57 -8.80
N ILE A 70 17.66 8.50 -8.42
CA ILE A 70 17.93 7.79 -7.16
C ILE A 70 19.37 7.24 -7.16
N ILE A 71 20.10 7.61 -6.10
CA ILE A 71 21.46 7.16 -5.83
C ILE A 71 21.42 5.97 -4.87
N HIS A 72 22.12 4.89 -5.22
CA HIS A 72 22.22 3.72 -4.36
C HIS A 72 23.02 4.05 -3.08
N PRO A 73 22.52 3.71 -1.88
CA PRO A 73 23.12 4.16 -0.62
C PRO A 73 24.53 3.58 -0.38
N GLN A 74 24.81 2.37 -0.88
CA GLN A 74 26.11 1.69 -0.68
C GLN A 74 27.11 1.98 -1.80
N SER A 75 26.79 1.67 -3.07
CA SER A 75 27.68 1.90 -4.21
C SER A 75 27.86 3.37 -4.59
N ARG A 76 26.96 4.27 -4.16
CA ARG A 76 26.94 5.69 -4.55
C ARG A 76 26.72 5.95 -6.04
N GLU A 77 26.35 4.93 -6.80
CA GLU A 77 26.02 5.05 -8.23
C GLU A 77 24.58 5.50 -8.43
N GLN A 78 24.33 6.23 -9.52
CA GLN A 78 22.98 6.54 -9.97
C GLN A 78 22.37 5.33 -10.66
N VAL A 79 21.35 4.75 -10.03
CA VAL A 79 20.70 3.51 -10.50
C VAL A 79 19.20 3.68 -10.76
N GLY A 80 18.65 4.84 -10.38
CA GLY A 80 17.21 5.09 -10.42
C GLY A 80 16.44 4.22 -9.44
N GLY A 81 15.12 4.35 -9.44
CA GLY A 81 14.27 3.51 -8.61
C GLY A 81 12.79 3.80 -8.76
N THR A 82 11.98 2.83 -8.35
CA THR A 82 10.52 2.93 -8.39
C THR A 82 9.98 3.09 -6.97
N ILE A 83 9.11 4.05 -6.77
CA ILE A 83 8.32 4.23 -5.54
C ILE A 83 6.90 3.75 -5.80
N LEU A 84 6.41 2.85 -4.96
CA LEU A 84 5.03 2.36 -4.98
C LEU A 84 4.32 2.85 -3.72
N ALA A 85 3.23 3.59 -3.89
CA ALA A 85 2.45 4.15 -2.80
C ALA A 85 0.99 3.66 -2.88
N PRO A 86 0.64 2.60 -2.14
CA PRO A 86 -0.75 2.17 -2.03
C PRO A 86 -1.60 3.19 -1.27
N PHE A 87 -2.81 3.36 -1.74
CA PHE A 87 -3.83 4.22 -1.16
C PHE A 87 -5.18 3.52 -1.18
N MET A 88 -5.88 3.57 -0.06
CA MET A 88 -7.21 3.00 0.10
C MET A 88 -8.13 4.06 0.67
N THR A 89 -9.32 4.16 0.10
CA THR A 89 -10.34 5.11 0.54
C THR A 89 -11.08 4.60 1.77
N GLU A 90 -11.72 5.54 2.46
CA GLU A 90 -12.60 5.26 3.59
C GLU A 90 -13.74 4.30 3.19
N ALA A 91 -14.31 4.48 1.99
CA ALA A 91 -15.38 3.62 1.49
C ALA A 91 -14.95 2.15 1.36
N THR A 92 -13.73 1.87 0.89
CA THR A 92 -13.24 0.50 0.81
C THR A 92 -12.94 -0.08 2.18
N ILE A 93 -12.41 0.71 3.10
CA ILE A 93 -12.18 0.29 4.49
C ILE A 93 -13.52 -0.03 5.18
N GLU A 94 -14.52 0.82 5.03
CA GLU A 94 -15.87 0.61 5.58
C GLU A 94 -16.61 -0.55 4.90
N GLY A 95 -16.32 -0.80 3.62
CA GLY A 95 -16.83 -1.94 2.86
C GLY A 95 -16.26 -3.28 3.30
N LEU A 96 -15.13 -3.29 4.03
CA LEU A 96 -14.61 -4.51 4.65
C LEU A 96 -15.61 -4.96 5.72
N SER A 97 -16.41 -5.97 5.40
CA SER A 97 -17.42 -6.53 6.30
C SER A 97 -16.74 -7.14 7.53
N TYR A 98 -16.57 -6.33 8.58
CA TYR A 98 -15.92 -6.71 9.82
C TYR A 98 -16.82 -6.41 11.02
N SER A 99 -17.36 -7.46 11.64
CA SER A 99 -18.24 -7.36 12.80
C SER A 99 -17.53 -7.71 14.12
N GLY A 100 -16.20 -7.76 14.12
CA GLY A 100 -15.41 -8.11 15.29
C GLY A 100 -15.25 -6.95 16.26
N THR A 101 -15.14 -7.24 17.55
CA THR A 101 -14.82 -6.26 18.59
C THR A 101 -13.31 -6.04 18.77
N THR A 102 -12.48 -6.81 18.07
CA THR A 102 -11.01 -6.80 18.12
C THR A 102 -10.42 -6.11 16.89
N ASP A 103 -9.14 -5.75 16.90
CA ASP A 103 -8.49 -5.22 15.69
C ASP A 103 -8.58 -6.21 14.52
N LEU A 104 -8.84 -5.70 13.31
CA LEU A 104 -8.81 -6.48 12.08
C LEU A 104 -7.38 -6.52 11.54
N VAL A 105 -6.81 -7.72 11.43
CA VAL A 105 -5.53 -7.94 10.77
C VAL A 105 -5.78 -8.46 9.35
N LEU A 106 -5.23 -7.75 8.38
CA LEU A 106 -5.19 -8.13 6.96
C LEU A 106 -3.77 -8.50 6.58
N TYR A 107 -3.64 -9.50 5.73
CA TYR A 107 -2.39 -9.88 5.08
C TYR A 107 -2.37 -9.24 3.70
N TYR A 108 -1.22 -8.72 3.27
CA TYR A 108 -1.06 -8.19 1.92
C TYR A 108 0.06 -8.89 1.18
N ASP A 109 -0.16 -9.05 -0.13
CA ASP A 109 0.85 -9.44 -1.10
C ASP A 109 0.84 -8.41 -2.23
N MET A 110 2.00 -7.80 -2.51
CA MET A 110 2.21 -6.92 -3.65
C MET A 110 2.98 -7.65 -4.73
N HIS A 111 2.38 -7.75 -5.91
CA HIS A 111 2.97 -8.33 -7.09
C HIS A 111 3.29 -7.28 -8.14
N VAL A 112 4.41 -7.51 -8.84
CA VAL A 112 4.83 -6.75 -10.01
C VAL A 112 5.07 -7.72 -11.15
N THR A 113 4.54 -7.38 -12.32
CA THR A 113 4.79 -8.08 -13.58
C THR A 113 5.41 -7.09 -14.57
N PRO A 114 6.75 -6.99 -14.62
CA PRO A 114 7.41 -6.14 -15.61
C PRO A 114 7.18 -6.67 -17.03
N VAL A 115 7.30 -5.77 -18.02
CA VAL A 115 7.14 -6.14 -19.43
C VAL A 115 8.18 -7.19 -19.81
N SER A 116 7.73 -8.31 -20.38
CA SER A 116 8.58 -9.43 -20.79
C SER A 116 9.33 -10.15 -19.65
N GLU A 117 8.98 -9.89 -18.39
CA GLU A 117 9.51 -10.59 -17.21
C GLU A 117 8.44 -11.44 -16.53
N VAL A 118 8.90 -12.33 -15.65
CA VAL A 118 8.01 -13.12 -14.79
C VAL A 118 7.37 -12.25 -13.71
N LYS A 119 6.11 -12.55 -13.39
CA LYS A 119 5.43 -12.00 -12.21
C LYS A 119 6.20 -12.40 -10.95
N ARG A 120 6.42 -11.44 -10.05
CA ARG A 120 7.07 -11.66 -8.74
C ARG A 120 6.33 -10.96 -7.60
N THR A 121 6.43 -11.50 -6.40
CA THR A 121 6.05 -10.80 -5.17
C THR A 121 7.20 -9.90 -4.75
N VAL A 122 6.94 -8.62 -4.51
CA VAL A 122 7.96 -7.62 -4.18
C VAL A 122 7.83 -7.09 -2.75
N ALA A 123 6.65 -7.21 -2.16
CA ALA A 123 6.41 -6.90 -0.76
C ALA A 123 5.26 -7.76 -0.23
N GLU A 124 5.36 -8.18 1.03
CA GLU A 124 4.35 -8.93 1.75
C GLU A 124 4.36 -8.52 3.23
N GLY A 125 3.24 -8.68 3.91
CA GLY A 125 3.16 -8.38 5.34
C GLY A 125 1.74 -8.27 5.85
N THR A 126 1.58 -7.51 6.93
CA THR A 126 0.28 -7.30 7.57
C THR A 126 -0.07 -5.83 7.69
N LEU A 127 -1.37 -5.58 7.64
CA LEU A 127 -2.03 -4.31 7.89
C LEU A 127 -3.02 -4.52 9.04
N THR A 128 -2.94 -3.72 10.10
CA THR A 128 -3.90 -3.79 11.21
C THR A 128 -4.80 -2.57 11.22
N ILE A 129 -6.11 -2.79 11.08
CA ILE A 129 -7.17 -1.80 11.25
C ILE A 129 -7.65 -1.88 12.70
N LYS A 130 -7.47 -0.79 13.45
CA LYS A 130 -7.80 -0.72 14.87
C LYS A 130 -9.31 -0.51 15.09
N THR A 131 -9.93 -1.30 15.98
CA THR A 131 -11.35 -1.11 16.30
C THR A 131 -11.60 0.14 17.14
N GLY A 132 -12.73 0.80 16.90
CA GLY A 132 -13.14 2.01 17.64
C GLY A 132 -12.41 3.30 17.23
N VAL A 133 -11.64 3.28 16.14
CA VAL A 133 -11.05 4.49 15.52
C VAL A 133 -12.01 5.16 14.53
N THR A 134 -13.11 4.49 14.20
CA THR A 134 -14.23 5.01 13.41
C THR A 134 -15.50 5.08 14.26
N GLN A 135 -15.69 6.22 14.91
CA GLN A 135 -17.01 6.81 15.19
C GLN A 135 -16.95 8.30 14.93
#